data_AF-A0A3S1CVZ1-F1
#
_entry.id   AF-A0A3S1CVZ1-F1
#
_cell.length_a   1.000
_cell.length_b   1.000
_cell.length_c   1.000
_cell.angle_alpha   90.00
_cell.angle_beta   90.00
_cell.angle_gamma   90.00
#
_symmetry.space_group_name_H-M   'P 1'
#
loop_
_entity.id
_entity.type
_entity.pdbx_description
1 polymer ?
#
loop_
_entity_poly.entity_id
_entity_poly.type
_entity_poly.pdbx_seq_one_letter_code
_entity_poly.pdbx_strand_id
1 'polypeptide(L)' 'WEPAKWVARLRDRKTGDNPVLFKINMDSGHAGASGRFSRLEEIAFTYAFALKVAGKATTAPAALLDAQRAL' A
#
# COMPACT_ATOMS: atom_id res chain seq x y z
N TRP A 1 0.46 -17.43 -6.90
CA TRP A 1 -0.89 -17.50 -7.51
C TRP A 1 -2.00 -17.67 -6.46
N GLU A 2 -1.78 -18.44 -5.39
CA GLU A 2 -2.75 -18.61 -4.29
C GLU A 2 -3.18 -17.29 -3.63
N PRO A 3 -2.28 -16.31 -3.36
CA PRO A 3 -2.69 -15.04 -2.77
C PRO A 3 -3.69 -14.27 -3.64
N ALA A 4 -3.55 -14.33 -4.97
CA ALA A 4 -4.46 -13.66 -5.90
C ALA A 4 -5.88 -14.28 -5.84
N LYS A 5 -5.97 -15.61 -5.84
CA LYS A 5 -7.25 -16.32 -5.69
C LYS A 5 -7.90 -16.03 -4.33
N TRP A 6 -7.10 -15.95 -3.27
CA TRP A 6 -7.59 -15.62 -1.94
C TRP A 6 -8.15 -14.21 -1.85
N VAL A 7 -7.41 -13.21 -2.36
CA VAL A 7 -7.88 -11.81 -2.41
C VAL A 7 -9.16 -11.69 -3.23
N ALA A 8 -9.26 -12.38 -4.38
CA ALA A 8 -10.47 -12.38 -5.18
C ALA A 8 -11.67 -12.90 -4.38
N ARG A 9 -11.49 -14.02 -3.66
CA ARG A 9 -12.52 -14.59 -2.78
C ARG A 9 -12.88 -13.65 -1.62
N LEU A 10 -11.91 -12.96 -1.03
CA LEU A 10 -12.16 -11.99 0.04
C LEU A 10 -12.98 -10.80 -0.46
N ARG A 11 -12.68 -10.29 -1.66
CA ARG A 11 -13.43 -9.18 -2.28
C ARG A 11 -14.86 -9.57 -2.63
N ASP A 12 -15.06 -10.78 -3.11
CA ASP A 12 -16.39 -11.34 -3.42
C ASP A 12 -17.25 -11.53 -2.15
N ARG A 13 -16.63 -11.98 -1.05
CA ARG A 13 -17.36 -12.36 0.18
C ARG A 13 -17.43 -11.27 1.26
N LYS A 14 -16.75 -10.13 1.09
CA LYS A 14 -16.76 -9.09 2.12
C LYS A 14 -18.16 -8.48 2.24
N THR A 15 -18.58 -8.17 3.46
CA THR A 15 -19.88 -7.54 3.75
C THR A 15 -19.79 -6.07 4.14
N GLY A 16 -18.59 -5.53 4.30
CA GLY A 16 -18.36 -4.13 4.67
C GLY A 16 -17.54 -3.37 3.63
N ASP A 17 -17.42 -2.06 3.82
CA ASP A 17 -16.81 -1.15 2.83
C ASP A 17 -15.28 -1.04 2.92
N ASN A 18 -14.66 -1.76 3.85
CA ASN A 18 -13.21 -1.74 4.02
C ASN A 18 -12.47 -2.21 2.75
N PRO A 19 -11.35 -1.56 2.37
CA PRO A 19 -10.59 -1.93 1.19
C PRO A 19 -9.82 -3.25 1.40
N VAL A 20 -9.81 -4.11 0.38
CA VAL A 20 -8.98 -5.33 0.33
C VAL A 20 -7.94 -5.14 -0.77
N LEU A 21 -6.70 -4.92 -0.35
CA LEU A 21 -5.58 -4.62 -1.25
C LEU A 21 -4.77 -5.88 -1.59
N PHE A 22 -4.31 -5.95 -2.83
CA PHE A 22 -3.36 -6.98 -3.28
C PHE A 22 -2.26 -6.29 -4.08
N LYS A 23 -1.11 -6.14 -3.44
CA LYS A 23 0.10 -5.55 -4.03
C LYS A 23 1.09 -6.69 -4.31
N ILE A 24 1.63 -6.69 -5.52
CA ILE A 24 2.73 -7.56 -5.92
C ILE A 24 3.87 -6.65 -6.37
N ASN A 25 5.07 -6.92 -5.87
CA ASN A 25 6.29 -6.37 -6.45
C ASN A 25 6.72 -7.31 -7.58
N MET A 26 6.59 -6.87 -8.84
CA MET A 26 6.86 -7.72 -10.01
C MET A 26 8.35 -7.89 -10.30
N ASP A 27 9.20 -7.08 -9.67
CA ASP A 27 10.66 -7.06 -9.88
C ASP A 27 11.41 -7.85 -8.79
N SER A 28 10.68 -8.48 -7.87
CA SER A 28 11.26 -9.09 -6.66
C SER A 28 10.90 -10.56 -6.49
N GLY A 29 11.86 -11.33 -5.97
CA GLY A 29 11.66 -12.72 -5.58
C GLY A 29 11.19 -12.88 -4.13
N HIS A 30 11.32 -14.10 -3.59
CA HIS A 30 10.87 -14.43 -2.23
C HIS A 30 11.50 -13.56 -1.13
N ALA A 31 12.75 -13.12 -1.32
CA ALA A 31 13.47 -12.27 -0.37
C ALA A 31 13.08 -10.78 -0.44
N GLY A 32 12.21 -10.39 -1.37
CA GLY A 32 11.90 -9.00 -1.65
C GLY A 32 12.93 -8.31 -2.55
N ALA A 33 12.75 -7.01 -2.75
CA ALA A 33 13.64 -6.17 -3.55
C ALA A 33 15.00 -5.97 -2.87
N SER A 34 16.09 -6.01 -3.63
CA SER A 34 17.47 -5.93 -3.14
C SER A 34 18.00 -4.49 -2.98
N GLY A 35 17.26 -3.48 -3.43
CA GLY A 35 17.68 -2.09 -3.36
C GLY A 35 17.83 -1.60 -1.91
N ARG A 36 18.83 -0.73 -1.68
CA ARG A 36 19.16 -0.17 -0.36
C ARG A 36 17.95 0.38 0.40
N PHE A 37 17.00 0.98 -0.32
CA PHE A 37 15.81 1.61 0.25
C PHE A 37 14.52 0.83 -0.02
N SER A 38 14.55 -0.25 -0.82
CA SER A 38 13.32 -0.93 -1.22
C SER A 38 12.58 -1.55 -0.03
N ARG A 39 13.31 -2.00 1.00
CA ARG A 39 12.68 -2.43 2.26
C ARG A 39 11.94 -1.29 2.97
N LEU A 40 12.50 -0.08 2.96
CA LEU A 40 11.85 1.09 3.57
C LEU A 40 10.60 1.50 2.78
N GLU A 41 10.63 1.41 1.46
CA GLU A 41 9.46 1.67 0.61
C GLU A 41 8.32 0.67 0.87
N GLU A 42 8.63 -0.62 0.96
CA GLU A 42 7.64 -1.66 1.31
C GLU A 42 7.03 -1.45 2.71
N ILE A 43 7.85 -1.07 3.68
CA ILE A 43 7.41 -0.71 5.04
C ILE A 43 6.52 0.54 4.99
N ALA A 44 6.98 1.60 4.32
CA ALA A 44 6.24 2.86 4.22
C ALA A 44 4.87 2.65 3.59
N PHE A 45 4.78 1.84 2.52
CA PHE A 45 3.52 1.49 1.88
C PHE A 45 2.57 0.76 2.86
N THR A 46 3.09 -0.22 3.59
CA THR A 46 2.31 -1.00 4.56
C THR A 46 1.76 -0.13 5.68
N TYR A 47 2.59 0.75 6.26
CA TYR A 47 2.16 1.69 7.30
C TYR A 47 1.19 2.75 6.76
N ALA A 48 1.43 3.29 5.55
CA ALA A 48 0.51 4.24 4.93
C ALA A 48 -0.88 3.62 4.73
N PHE A 49 -0.95 2.36 4.27
CA PHE A 49 -2.21 1.64 4.15
C PHE A 49 -2.88 1.43 5.52
N ALA A 50 -2.13 0.96 6.52
CA ALA A 50 -2.64 0.75 7.88
C ALA A 50 -3.19 2.04 8.51
N LEU A 51 -2.44 3.14 8.41
CA LEU A 51 -2.87 4.45 8.90
C LEU A 51 -4.11 4.95 8.16
N LYS A 52 -4.18 4.75 6.85
CA LYS A 52 -5.35 5.13 6.04
C LYS A 52 -6.61 4.39 6.50
N VAL A 53 -6.55 3.06 6.64
CA VAL A 53 -7.72 2.26 7.04
C VAL A 53 -8.09 2.45 8.52
N ALA A 54 -7.14 2.84 9.37
CA ALA A 54 -7.37 3.17 10.77
C ALA A 54 -7.87 4.63 10.98
N GLY A 55 -8.03 5.42 9.92
CA GLY A 55 -8.40 6.84 10.04
C GLY A 55 -7.33 7.70 10.72
N LYS A 56 -6.06 7.29 10.66
CA LYS A 56 -4.90 7.96 11.27
C LYS A 56 -3.93 8.55 10.24
N ALA A 57 -4.22 8.41 8.94
CA ALA A 57 -3.47 9.10 7.91
C ALA A 57 -3.77 10.61 8.02
N THR A 58 -2.79 11.38 8.48
CA THR A 58 -2.85 12.83 8.35
C THR A 58 -2.73 13.16 6.87
N THR A 59 -3.76 13.76 6.29
CA THR A 59 -3.60 14.42 5.00
C THR A 59 -2.66 15.59 5.27
N ALA A 60 -1.44 15.58 4.71
CA ALA A 60 -0.70 16.83 4.63
C ALA A 60 -1.65 17.86 3.99
N PRO A 61 -1.80 19.07 4.56
CA PRO A 61 -2.64 20.07 3.94
C PRO A 61 -2.20 20.21 2.48
N ALA A 62 -3.17 20.24 1.55
CA ALA A 62 -2.93 20.20 0.10
C ALA A 62 -1.80 21.16 -0.36
N ALA A 63 -1.63 22.26 0.37
CA ALA A 63 -0.55 23.23 0.22
C ALA A 63 0.89 22.65 0.19
N LEU A 64 1.17 21.52 0.86
CA LEU A 64 2.51 20.93 0.86
C LEU A 64 2.83 20.17 -0.44
N LEU A 65 1.81 19.58 -1.10
CA LEU A 65 1.99 18.87 -2.37
C LEU A 65 2.20 19.84 -3.54
N ASP A 66 1.57 21.02 -3.49
CA ASP A 66 1.70 22.04 -4.54
C ASP A 66 3.10 22.67 -4.54
N ALA A 67 3.69 22.88 -3.35
CA ALA A 67 5.05 23.41 -3.21
C ALA A 67 6.15 22.45 -3.71
N GLN A 68 5.89 21.13 -3.74
CA GLN A 68 6.86 20.14 -4.22
C GLN A 68 6.77 19.84 -5.72
N ARG A 69 5.73 20.31 -6.41
CA ARG A 69 5.56 20.21 -7.87
C ARG A 69 5.97 21.47 -8.64
N ALA A 70 6.31 22.54 -7.93
CA ALA A 70 6.74 23.82 -8.48
C ALA A 70 8.28 24.01 -8.49
N LEU A 71 9.04 22.95 -8.22
CA LEU A 71 10.50 22.84 -8.40
C LEU A 71 10.78 21.76 -9.46
#